data_AF-A0A356QKB8-F1
#
_entry.id   AF-A0A356QKB8-F1
#
_cell.length_a   1.000
_cell.length_b   1.000
_cell.length_c   1.000
_cell.angle_alpha   90.00
_cell.angle_beta   90.00
_cell.angle_gamma   90.00
#
_symmetry.space_group_name_H-M   'P 1'
#
loop_
_entity.id
_entity.type
_entity.pdbx_description
1 polymer ?
#
loop_
_entity_poly.entity_id
_entity_poly.type
_entity_poly.pdbx_seq_one_letter_code
_entity_poly.pdbx_strand_id
1 'polypeptide(L)'
;MAPKLPPQHSLQHSSSAVAGGQSQEGQSHYPHAAQPKGLMRWLLTTNHKEIGSLYLIFSLTMFFVGGIFALVVRAELFQPGLQLVEPEFFNQMTT
;
A
#
# COMPACT_ATOMS: atom_id res chain seq x y z
N MET A 1 22.33 -22.04 62.68
CA MET A 1 21.33 -23.12 62.88
C MET A 1 19.96 -22.51 62.57
N ALA A 2 19.42 -22.71 61.36
CA ALA A 2 18.22 -22.01 60.90
C ALA A 2 16.93 -22.64 61.49
N PRO A 3 15.98 -21.85 62.02
CA PRO A 3 14.71 -22.35 62.50
C PRO A 3 13.79 -22.72 61.32
N LYS A 4 13.26 -23.94 61.38
CA LYS A 4 12.32 -24.56 60.43
C LYS A 4 10.93 -23.89 60.52
N LEU A 5 10.36 -23.48 59.38
CA LEU A 5 8.96 -23.06 59.26
C LEU A 5 8.12 -24.11 58.50
N PRO A 6 6.82 -24.26 58.81
CA PRO A 6 5.96 -25.34 58.31
C PRO A 6 5.39 -25.09 56.89
N PRO A 7 4.98 -26.15 56.16
CA PRO A 7 4.31 -26.03 54.87
C PRO A 7 2.82 -25.68 55.06
N GLN A 8 2.32 -24.68 54.33
CA GLN A 8 0.89 -24.33 54.33
C GLN A 8 0.34 -24.40 52.90
N HIS A 9 -0.28 -25.52 52.59
CA HIS A 9 -1.21 -25.68 51.47
C HIS A 9 -2.60 -25.25 51.95
N SER A 10 -3.13 -24.13 51.45
CA SER A 10 -4.57 -23.86 51.54
C SER A 10 -5.03 -23.03 50.35
N LEU A 11 -5.81 -23.71 49.50
CA LEU A 11 -6.64 -23.11 48.47
C LEU A 11 -7.55 -22.05 49.10
N GLN A 12 -7.45 -20.81 48.64
CA GLN A 12 -8.51 -19.82 48.79
C GLN A 12 -8.84 -19.25 47.41
N HIS A 13 -9.74 -19.97 46.76
CA HIS A 13 -10.72 -19.39 45.88
C HIS A 13 -11.40 -18.24 46.64
N SER A 14 -11.16 -17.02 46.21
CA SER A 14 -11.94 -15.86 46.66
C SER A 14 -12.22 -15.01 45.44
N SER A 15 -13.30 -15.40 44.76
CA SER A 15 -14.06 -14.50 43.91
C SER A 15 -14.58 -13.37 44.80
N SER A 16 -13.94 -12.22 44.76
CA SER A 16 -14.54 -10.97 45.22
C SER A 16 -14.73 -10.07 44.01
N ALA A 17 -15.98 -10.03 43.55
CA ALA A 17 -16.47 -8.96 42.71
C ALA A 17 -16.27 -7.63 43.47
N VAL A 18 -15.43 -6.76 42.93
CA VAL A 18 -15.39 -5.33 43.26
C VAL A 18 -15.53 -4.61 41.90
N ALA A 19 -16.74 -4.26 41.52
CA ALA A 19 -17.37 -2.97 41.83
C ALA A 19 -16.46 -1.78 41.44
N GLY A 20 -16.66 -1.31 40.20
CA GLY A 20 -16.65 0.11 39.84
C GLY A 20 -15.44 0.94 40.26
N GLY A 21 -14.42 0.95 39.40
CA GLY A 21 -13.46 2.06 39.31
C GLY A 21 -13.49 2.61 37.89
N GLN A 22 -14.37 3.56 37.60
CA GLN A 22 -14.29 4.38 36.40
C GLN A 22 -13.13 5.36 36.58
N SER A 23 -11.92 4.92 36.28
CA SER A 23 -10.77 5.81 36.11
C SER A 23 -10.94 6.50 34.76
N GLN A 24 -11.49 7.71 34.81
CA GLN A 24 -11.56 8.63 33.68
C GLN A 24 -10.13 9.05 33.32
N GLU A 25 -9.46 8.26 32.47
CA GLU A 25 -8.20 8.63 31.87
C GLU A 25 -8.45 9.80 30.91
N GLY A 26 -7.93 10.97 31.29
CA GLY A 26 -8.03 12.20 30.52
C GLY A 26 -7.46 11.99 29.11
N GLN A 27 -8.36 11.95 28.12
CA GLN A 27 -8.03 11.99 26.71
C GLN A 27 -7.33 13.32 26.40
N SER A 28 -6.00 13.31 26.49
CA SER A 28 -5.15 14.37 25.99
C SER A 28 -5.24 14.33 24.47
N HIS A 29 -6.04 15.23 23.91
CA HIS A 29 -6.18 15.42 22.47
C HIS A 29 -4.89 16.04 21.92
N TYR A 30 -3.89 15.21 21.63
CA TYR A 30 -2.73 15.63 20.86
C TYR A 30 -3.22 15.91 19.42
N PRO A 31 -3.00 17.11 18.85
CA PRO A 31 -3.25 17.33 17.44
C PRO A 31 -2.24 16.48 16.66
N HIS A 32 -2.68 15.31 16.21
CA HIS A 32 -1.87 14.47 15.33
C HIS A 32 -1.54 15.27 14.08
N ALA A 33 -0.25 15.59 13.93
CA ALA A 33 0.29 16.25 12.76
C ALA A 33 -0.27 15.56 11.51
N ALA A 34 -0.99 16.34 10.69
CA ALA A 34 -1.61 15.84 9.48
C ALA A 34 -0.51 15.30 8.57
N GLN A 35 -0.37 13.97 8.54
CA GLN A 35 0.52 13.28 7.62
C GLN A 35 0.20 13.80 6.22
N PRO A 36 1.18 14.24 5.42
CA PRO A 36 0.91 14.73 4.06
C PRO A 36 0.20 13.60 3.31
N LYS A 37 -1.07 13.84 2.97
CA LYS A 37 -1.94 12.89 2.28
C LYS A 37 -1.92 13.21 0.79
N GLY A 38 -1.84 12.19 -0.05
CA GLY A 38 -2.03 12.34 -1.50
C GLY A 38 -0.89 11.81 -2.36
N LEU A 39 -0.94 12.18 -3.65
CA LEU A 39 -0.03 11.71 -4.70
C LEU A 39 1.45 11.97 -4.38
N MET A 40 1.79 13.10 -3.75
CA MET A 40 3.18 13.40 -3.36
C MET A 40 3.73 12.44 -2.30
N ARG A 41 2.88 11.97 -1.36
CA ARG A 41 3.28 10.96 -0.37
C ARG A 41 3.49 9.59 -1.01
N TRP A 42 2.68 9.28 -2.02
CA TRP A 42 2.76 8.05 -2.79
C TRP A 42 3.97 8.04 -3.74
N LEU A 43 4.27 9.16 -4.41
CA LEU A 43 5.45 9.30 -5.29
C LEU A 43 6.77 9.29 -4.51
N LEU A 44 6.79 9.84 -3.29
CA LEU A 44 8.00 9.98 -2.46
C LEU A 44 8.11 8.89 -1.37
N THR A 45 7.43 7.76 -1.54
CA THR A 45 7.46 6.65 -0.58
C THR A 45 8.75 5.81 -0.72
N THR A 46 9.34 5.41 0.41
CA THR A 46 10.53 4.53 0.45
C THR A 46 10.17 3.06 0.73
N ASN A 47 8.89 2.75 0.91
CA ASN A 47 8.46 1.38 1.18
C ASN A 47 8.48 0.53 -0.10
N HIS A 48 9.11 -0.64 -0.07
CA HIS A 48 9.27 -1.49 -1.26
C HIS A 48 7.97 -2.14 -1.76
N LYS A 49 6.92 -2.22 -0.93
CA LYS A 49 5.59 -2.69 -1.38
C LYS A 49 4.89 -1.61 -2.21
N GLU A 50 4.97 -0.36 -1.74
CA GLU A 50 4.42 0.80 -2.45
C GLU A 50 5.19 1.09 -3.73
N ILE A 51 6.53 1.03 -3.68
CA ILE A 51 7.36 1.23 -4.89
C ILE A 51 7.05 0.16 -5.95
N GLY A 52 6.85 -1.10 -5.53
CA GLY A 52 6.51 -2.19 -6.42
C GLY A 52 5.15 -1.97 -7.10
N SER A 53 4.14 -1.54 -6.35
CA SER A 53 2.82 -1.23 -6.92
C SER A 53 2.88 -0.08 -7.94
N LEU A 54 3.69 0.94 -7.66
CA LEU A 54 3.90 2.07 -8.58
C LEU A 54 4.52 1.62 -9.91
N TYR A 55 5.53 0.75 -9.88
CA TYR A 55 6.11 0.16 -11.10
C TYR A 55 5.15 -0.77 -11.85
N LEU A 56 4.32 -1.52 -11.13
CA LEU A 56 3.37 -2.44 -11.75
C LEU A 56 2.28 -1.66 -12.51
N ILE A 57 1.75 -0.60 -11.91
CA ILE A 57 0.77 0.29 -12.55
C ILE A 57 1.41 1.01 -13.75
N PHE A 58 2.63 1.54 -13.57
CA PHE A 58 3.35 2.23 -14.64
C PHE A 58 3.63 1.32 -15.84
N SER A 59 4.18 0.12 -15.58
CA SER A 59 4.51 -0.85 -16.65
C SER A 59 3.26 -1.37 -17.36
N LEU A 60 2.18 -1.65 -16.63
CA LEU A 60 0.90 -2.04 -17.23
C LEU A 60 0.32 -0.91 -18.10
N THR A 61 0.44 0.35 -17.67
CA THR A 61 0.00 1.50 -18.46
C THR A 61 0.81 1.62 -19.75
N MET A 62 2.13 1.52 -19.67
CA MET A 62 3.01 1.54 -20.85
C MET A 62 2.77 0.34 -21.78
N PHE A 63 2.42 -0.82 -21.22
CA PHE A 63 2.03 -1.98 -22.01
C PHE A 63 0.77 -1.72 -22.85
N PHE A 64 -0.24 -1.06 -22.31
CA PHE A 64 -1.40 -0.68 -23.11
C PHE A 64 -1.07 0.39 -24.16
N VAL A 65 -0.26 1.39 -23.83
CA VAL A 65 0.18 2.42 -24.79
C VAL A 65 0.94 1.79 -25.96
N GLY A 66 1.97 0.99 -25.67
CA GLY A 66 2.74 0.26 -26.69
C GLY A 66 1.89 -0.78 -27.44
N GLY A 67 0.95 -1.43 -26.75
CA GLY A 67 0.00 -2.36 -27.35
C GLY A 67 -0.91 -1.68 -28.38
N ILE A 68 -1.41 -0.48 -28.08
CA ILE A 68 -2.20 0.32 -29.03
C ILE A 68 -1.33 0.73 -30.23
N PHE A 69 -0.10 1.20 -30.00
CA PHE A 69 0.83 1.50 -31.10
C PHE A 69 1.08 0.28 -31.99
N ALA A 70 1.27 -0.91 -31.42
CA ALA A 70 1.44 -2.15 -32.17
C ALA A 70 0.18 -2.53 -32.98
N LEU A 71 -1.02 -2.28 -32.45
CA LEU A 71 -2.27 -2.49 -33.18
C LEU A 71 -2.43 -1.52 -34.34
N VAL A 72 -2.03 -0.25 -34.18
CA VAL A 72 -2.04 0.76 -35.27
C VAL A 72 -1.11 0.34 -36.40
N VAL A 73 0.13 -0.06 -36.09
CA VAL A 73 1.07 -0.60 -37.08
C VAL A 73 0.46 -1.80 -37.79
N ARG A 74 -0.21 -2.69 -37.06
CA ARG A 74 -0.85 -3.86 -37.66
C ARG A 74 -2.02 -3.48 -38.57
N ALA A 75 -2.79 -2.44 -38.24
CA ALA A 75 -3.89 -1.93 -39.05
C ALA A 75 -3.40 -1.36 -40.41
N GLU A 76 -2.29 -0.62 -40.42
CA GLU A 76 -1.66 -0.11 -41.64
C GLU A 76 -1.22 -1.23 -42.60
N LEU A 77 -0.78 -2.39 -42.07
CA LEU A 77 -0.37 -3.53 -42.90
C LEU A 77 -1.53 -4.36 -43.48
N PHE A 78 -2.79 -4.16 -43.03
CA PHE A 78 -3.93 -4.96 -43.52
C PHE A 78 -4.34 -4.62 -44.96
N GLN A 79 -4.11 -3.39 -45.42
CA GLN A 79 -4.27 -3.00 -46.82
C GLN A 79 -3.15 -2.03 -47.24
N PRO A 80 -2.33 -2.38 -48.24
CA PRO A 80 -1.21 -1.52 -48.64
C PRO A 80 -1.71 -0.23 -49.31
N GLY A 81 -1.42 0.92 -48.70
CA GLY A 81 -1.73 2.27 -49.17
C GLY A 81 -1.71 3.28 -48.02
N LEU A 82 -1.56 4.59 -48.29
CA LEU A 82 -1.60 5.62 -47.24
C LEU A 82 -3.04 5.76 -46.72
N GLN A 83 -3.36 5.20 -45.55
CA GLN A 83 -4.75 5.10 -45.06
C GLN A 83 -5.03 5.77 -43.71
N LEU A 84 -4.13 5.70 -42.71
CA LEU A 84 -4.39 6.32 -41.39
C LEU A 84 -3.23 7.18 -40.87
N VAL A 85 -1.99 6.93 -41.32
CA VAL A 85 -0.79 7.54 -40.71
C VAL A 85 0.24 8.01 -41.75
N GLU A 86 0.79 9.21 -41.55
CA GLU A 86 1.88 9.75 -42.39
C GLU A 86 3.20 8.97 -42.22
N PRO A 87 4.02 8.82 -43.27
CA PRO A 87 5.25 8.00 -43.22
C PRO A 87 6.23 8.44 -42.13
N GLU A 88 6.26 9.73 -41.80
CA GLU A 88 7.09 10.27 -40.72
C GLU A 88 6.60 9.81 -39.34
N PHE A 89 5.28 9.87 -39.09
CA PHE A 89 4.69 9.43 -37.83
C PHE A 89 4.81 7.91 -37.64
N PHE A 90 4.77 7.12 -38.71
CA PHE A 90 5.04 5.68 -38.65
C PHE A 90 6.45 5.37 -38.13
N ASN A 91 7.45 6.12 -38.60
CA ASN A 91 8.83 5.98 -38.12
C ASN A 91 8.96 6.40 -36.64
N GLN A 92 8.25 7.43 -36.22
CA GLN A 92 8.25 7.89 -34.82
C GLN A 92 7.55 6.92 -33.86
N MET A 93 6.48 6.23 -34.29
CA MET A 93 5.82 5.21 -33.46
C MET A 93 6.69 3.96 -33.22
N THR A 94 7.65 3.72 -34.11
CA THR A 94 8.50 2.51 -34.08
C THR A 94 9.84 2.73 -33.38
N THR A 95 10.25 3.99 -33.16
CA THR A 95 11.51 4.38 -32.51
C THR A 95 11.31 4.62 -31.01
#